data_AF-A0A9P0KBD2-F1
#
_entry.id   AF-A0A9P0KBD2-F1
#
_cell.length_a   1.000
_cell.length_b   1.000
_cell.length_c   1.000
_cell.angle_alpha   90.00
_cell.angle_beta   90.00
_cell.angle_gamma   90.00
#
_symmetry.space_group_name_H-M   'P 1'
#
loop_
_entity.id
_entity.type
_entity.pdbx_description
1 polymer ?
#
loop_
_entity_poly.entity_id
_entity_poly.type
_entity_poly.pdbx_seq_one_letter_code
_entity_poly.pdbx_strand_id
1 'polypeptide(L)'
;METTAEQCKKKIISPLASFRREKNKTKHGTSTGKGRDEVYCSRWFAYEAFRFLEDRDLPRKRLATVSNYCYKFKHIGPAILELHYL
;
A
#
# COMPACT_ATOMS: atom_id res chain seq x y z
N MET A 1 1.46 -10.55 -29.68
CA MET A 1 0.65 -9.33 -29.45
C MET A 1 1.56 -8.29 -28.82
N GLU A 2 1.95 -7.29 -29.59
CA GLU A 2 2.66 -6.14 -29.04
C GLU A 2 1.67 -5.33 -28.18
N THR A 3 2.05 -5.05 -26.94
CA THR A 3 1.18 -4.32 -26.01
C THR A 3 1.66 -2.89 -25.96
N THR A 4 0.79 -1.92 -26.26
CA THR A 4 1.16 -0.50 -26.19
C THR A 4 1.39 -0.08 -24.75
N ALA A 5 2.17 0.98 -24.54
CA ALA A 5 2.42 1.54 -23.21
C ALA A 5 1.10 1.84 -22.47
N GLU A 6 0.08 2.32 -23.17
CA GLU A 6 -1.25 2.62 -22.64
C GLU A 6 -1.99 1.36 -22.17
N GLN A 7 -1.88 0.26 -22.92
CA GLN A 7 -2.45 -1.02 -22.51
C GLN A 7 -1.74 -1.57 -21.28
N CYS A 8 -0.41 -1.46 -21.20
CA CYS A 8 0.35 -1.81 -20.01
C CYS A 8 -0.07 -0.99 -18.77
N LYS A 9 -0.23 0.33 -18.93
CA LYS A 9 -0.74 1.21 -17.85
C LYS A 9 -2.11 0.74 -17.36
N LYS A 10 -3.05 0.46 -18.27
CA LYS A 10 -4.39 -0.03 -17.92
C LYS A 10 -4.36 -1.35 -17.15
N LYS A 11 -3.50 -2.29 -17.57
CA LYS A 11 -3.31 -3.59 -16.90
C LYS A 11 -2.79 -3.45 -15.47
N ILE A 12 -2.06 -2.38 -15.16
CA ILE A 12 -1.59 -2.08 -13.80
C ILE A 12 -2.65 -1.33 -12.99
N ILE A 13 -3.29 -0.32 -13.59
CA ILE A 13 -4.25 0.56 -12.90
C ILE A 13 -5.48 -0.22 -12.43
N SER A 14 -5.99 -1.15 -13.25
CA SER A 14 -7.21 -1.89 -12.92
C SER A 14 -7.07 -2.74 -11.64
N PRO A 15 -6.05 -3.63 -11.50
CA PRO A 15 -5.80 -4.36 -10.26
C PRO A 15 -5.53 -3.44 -9.06
N LEU A 16 -4.77 -2.36 -9.24
CA LEU A 16 -4.54 -1.38 -8.17
C LEU A 16 -5.84 -0.74 -7.67
N ALA A 17 -6.79 -0.47 -8.56
CA ALA A 17 -8.10 0.06 -8.18
C ALA A 17 -8.92 -0.95 -7.37
N SER A 18 -8.93 -2.21 -7.78
CA SER A 18 -9.57 -3.29 -7.03
C SER A 18 -8.94 -3.44 -5.64
N PHE A 19 -7.61 -3.46 -5.56
CA PHE A 19 -6.89 -3.57 -4.29
C PHE A 19 -7.26 -2.44 -3.31
N ARG A 20 -7.25 -1.18 -3.77
CA ARG A 20 -7.65 -0.03 -2.91
C ARG A 20 -9.07 -0.18 -2.37
N ARG A 21 -10.01 -0.67 -3.18
CA ARG A 21 -11.39 -0.89 -2.75
C ARG A 21 -11.47 -1.95 -1.66
N GLU A 22 -10.80 -3.08 -1.87
CA GLU A 22 -10.77 -4.18 -0.91
C GLU A 22 -10.08 -3.74 0.40
N LYS A 23 -8.95 -3.03 0.31
CA LYS A 23 -8.25 -2.46 1.47
C LYS A 23 -9.16 -1.57 2.31
N ASN A 24 -9.94 -0.71 1.66
CA ASN A 24 -10.89 0.16 2.37
C ASN A 24 -11.98 -0.65 3.06
N LYS A 25 -12.55 -1.67 2.40
CA LYS A 25 -13.56 -2.53 3.04
C LYS A 25 -12.98 -3.27 4.24
N THR A 26 -11.79 -3.85 4.12
CA THR A 26 -11.08 -4.50 5.24
C THR A 26 -10.88 -3.52 6.38
N LYS A 27 -10.36 -2.32 6.10
CA LYS A 27 -10.14 -1.27 7.12
C LYS A 27 -11.44 -0.84 7.82
N HIS A 28 -12.55 -0.70 7.10
CA HIS A 28 -13.86 -0.35 7.68
C HIS A 28 -14.56 -1.54 8.35
N GLY A 29 -14.18 -2.77 7.99
CA GLY A 29 -14.65 -4.00 8.61
C GLY A 29 -14.05 -4.25 9.99
N THR A 30 -12.89 -3.68 10.29
CA THR A 30 -12.17 -3.88 11.56
C THR A 30 -12.38 -2.75 12.58
N SER A 31 -13.47 -1.96 12.49
CA SER A 31 -13.69 -0.89 13.48
C SER A 31 -13.93 -1.45 14.89
N THR A 32 -13.40 -0.78 15.91
CA THR A 32 -13.57 -1.13 17.32
C THR A 32 -15.05 -1.34 17.65
N GLY A 33 -15.40 -2.50 18.20
CA GLY A 33 -16.77 -2.88 18.58
C GLY A 33 -17.39 -4.00 17.74
N LYS A 34 -16.76 -4.42 16.63
CA LYS A 34 -17.22 -5.53 15.81
C LYS A 34 -16.71 -6.88 16.30
N GLY A 35 -17.60 -7.88 16.35
CA GLY A 35 -17.25 -9.26 16.70
C GLY A 35 -16.35 -9.90 15.63
N ARG A 36 -15.61 -10.97 15.99
CA ARG A 36 -14.71 -11.69 15.05
C ARG A 36 -15.43 -12.17 13.78
N ASP A 37 -16.72 -12.50 13.90
CA ASP A 37 -17.57 -12.95 12.78
C ASP A 37 -18.04 -11.78 11.88
N GLU A 38 -17.90 -10.55 12.34
CA GLU A 38 -18.30 -9.33 11.62
C GLU A 38 -17.13 -8.66 10.88
N VAL A 39 -15.90 -9.17 11.07
CA VAL A 39 -14.70 -8.62 10.43
C VAL A 39 -14.68 -9.02 8.96
N TYR A 40 -14.76 -8.01 8.09
CA TYR A 40 -14.67 -8.22 6.65
C TYR A 40 -13.30 -8.81 6.24
N CYS A 41 -13.32 -9.98 5.62
CA CYS A 41 -12.18 -10.59 4.96
C CYS A 41 -12.34 -10.50 3.44
N SER A 42 -11.35 -9.92 2.73
CA SER A 42 -11.41 -9.85 1.27
C SER A 42 -11.33 -11.25 0.65
N ARG A 43 -12.26 -11.55 -0.26
CA ARG A 43 -12.25 -12.79 -1.06
C ARG A 43 -11.62 -12.57 -2.46
N TRP A 44 -11.06 -11.40 -2.71
CA TRP A 44 -10.48 -11.09 -4.01
C TRP A 44 -9.15 -11.85 -4.20
N PHE A 45 -9.06 -12.62 -5.27
CA PHE A 45 -7.96 -13.59 -5.50
C PHE A 45 -6.55 -13.00 -5.42
N ALA A 46 -6.40 -11.71 -5.76
CA ALA A 46 -5.12 -11.02 -5.77
C ALA A 46 -4.88 -10.17 -4.51
N TYR A 47 -5.79 -10.18 -3.53
CA TYR A 47 -5.69 -9.32 -2.36
C TYR A 47 -4.41 -9.58 -1.57
N GLU A 48 -4.18 -10.84 -1.17
CA GLU A 48 -2.97 -11.25 -0.44
C GLU A 48 -1.69 -10.96 -1.22
N ALA A 49 -1.68 -11.24 -2.54
CA ALA A 49 -0.54 -10.95 -3.40
C ALA A 49 -0.21 -9.46 -3.51
N PHE A 50 -1.20 -8.57 -3.28
CA PHE A 50 -1.03 -7.12 -3.34
C PHE A 50 -0.79 -6.49 -1.97
N ARG A 51 -0.78 -7.26 -0.87
CA ARG A 51 -0.59 -6.72 0.49
C ARG A 51 0.75 -6.03 0.71
N PHE A 52 1.80 -6.35 -0.06
CA PHE A 52 3.06 -5.60 -0.02
C PHE A 52 2.89 -4.10 -0.38
N LEU A 53 1.78 -3.72 -1.02
CA LEU A 53 1.45 -2.32 -1.30
C LEU A 53 0.84 -1.61 -0.08
N GLU A 54 0.49 -2.32 1.00
CA GLU A 54 0.01 -1.72 2.23
C GLU A 54 1.07 -0.82 2.89
N ASP A 55 2.34 -1.20 2.75
CA ASP A 55 3.52 -0.51 3.28
C ASP A 55 3.92 0.74 2.48
N ARG A 56 3.21 1.05 1.39
CA ARG A 56 3.43 2.30 0.66
C ARG A 56 2.93 3.49 1.47
N ASP A 57 3.82 4.05 2.28
CA ASP A 57 3.67 5.36 2.91
C ASP A 57 3.78 6.45 1.82
N LEU A 58 2.68 6.69 1.11
CA LEU A 58 2.57 7.92 0.31
C LEU A 58 2.37 9.06 1.29
N PRO A 59 3.30 10.04 1.37
CA PRO A 59 3.08 11.21 2.19
C PRO A 59 1.75 11.83 1.75
N ARG A 60 0.80 11.96 2.70
CA ARG A 60 -0.46 12.67 2.46
C ARG A 60 -0.08 14.00 1.86
N LYS A 61 -0.58 14.31 0.65
CA LYS A 61 -0.43 15.64 0.03
C LYS A 61 -1.00 16.65 1.03
N ARG A 62 -0.16 17.23 1.87
CA ARG A 62 -0.51 18.46 2.58
C ARG A 62 -0.50 19.56 1.51
N LEU A 63 -1.42 20.50 1.61
CA LEU A 63 -1.32 21.76 0.88
C LEU A 63 0.01 22.39 1.32
N ALA A 64 1.06 22.27 0.51
CA ALA A 64 2.35 22.87 0.79
C ALA A 64 2.67 23.80 -0.38
N THR A 65 2.85 25.08 -0.06
CA THR A 65 3.23 26.19 -0.96
C THR A 65 4.60 25.98 -1.62
N VAL A 66 5.32 24.91 -1.30
CA VAL A 66 6.65 24.60 -1.87
C VAL A 66 6.76 23.11 -2.17
N SER A 67 6.92 22.81 -3.46
CA SER A 67 7.02 21.48 -4.05
C SER A 67 8.35 20.82 -3.71
N ASN A 68 8.34 19.75 -2.91
CA ASN A 68 9.42 18.76 -2.90
C ASN A 68 8.85 17.38 -2.53
N TYR A 69 8.78 16.49 -3.53
CA TYR A 69 8.36 15.10 -3.36
C TYR A 69 9.51 14.28 -2.77
N CYS A 70 9.50 14.03 -1.45
CA CYS A 70 10.41 13.08 -0.81
C CYS A 70 9.70 11.73 -0.66
N TYR A 71 10.03 10.77 -1.51
CA TYR A 71 9.63 9.38 -1.34
C TYR A 71 10.54 8.73 -0.30
N LYS A 72 10.02 8.37 0.87
CA LYS A 72 10.74 7.56 1.85
C LYS A 72 10.21 6.13 1.82
N PHE A 73 11.03 5.19 1.35
CA PHE A 73 10.81 3.77 1.54
C PHE A 73 11.12 3.42 2.99
N LYS A 74 10.14 2.89 3.72
CA LYS A 74 10.35 2.29 5.04
C LYS A 74 10.92 0.89 4.80
N HIS A 75 12.00 0.54 5.51
CA HIS A 75 12.66 -0.78 5.54
C HIS A 75 13.89 -1.02 4.62
N ILE A 76 14.87 -0.11 4.66
CA ILE A 76 16.30 -0.50 4.67
C ILE A 76 16.85 0.08 5.98
N GLY A 77 17.12 -0.79 6.96
CA GLY A 77 17.23 -0.44 8.40
C GLY A 77 18.57 0.14 8.85
N PRO A 78 18.71 0.49 10.14
CA PRO A 78 20.02 0.61 10.78
C PRO A 78 20.24 -0.59 11.70
N ALA A 79 20.89 -1.63 11.20
CA ALA A 79 21.36 -2.76 12.03
C ALA A 79 22.86 -3.05 11.84
N ILE A 80 23.66 -2.09 11.38
CA ILE A 80 25.13 -2.22 11.26
C ILE A 80 25.83 -0.90 11.62
N LEU A 81 25.65 -0.38 12.85
CA LEU A 81 26.44 0.75 13.35
C LEU A 81 26.54 0.79 14.88
N GLU A 82 26.73 -0.38 15.52
CA GLU A 82 26.86 -0.52 16.99
C GLU A 82 28.09 -1.35 17.42
N LEU A 83 29.18 -1.40 16.62
CA LEU A 83 30.43 -2.07 17.06
C LEU A 83 31.72 -1.38 16.58
N HIS A 84 31.82 -0.05 16.71
CA HIS A 84 33.12 0.64 16.67
C HIS A 84 33.11 1.88 17.58
N TYR A 85 32.79 1.67 18.87
CA TYR A 85 33.26 2.56 19.94
C TYR A 85 33.24 1.82 21.28
N LEU A 86 34.19 0.89 21.44
CA LEU A 86 34.89 0.53 22.69
C LEU A 86 36.01 -0.44 22.32
#